data_AF-A0A8T7IWJ4-F1
#
_entry.id   AF-A0A8T7IWJ4-F1
#
_cell.length_a   1.000
_cell.length_b   1.000
_cell.length_c   1.000
_cell.angle_alpha   90.00
_cell.angle_beta   90.00
_cell.angle_gamma   90.00
#
_symmetry.space_group_name_H-M   'P 1'
#
loop_
_entity.id
_entity.type
_entity.pdbx_description
1 polymer ?
#
loop_
_entity_poly.entity_id
_entity_poly.type
_entity_poly.pdbx_seq_one_letter_code
_entity_poly.pdbx_strand_id
1 'polypeptide(L)'
;MSKTKEWFDPSKSFFDLPIVWWTVGIIGGVFVVIAVSIIYHGNYSFDGSAAGFNLFVKDFAFPLGVLSLLIPIIAVFAAQHRSNISIKQINEAVRANNFSIYCKHLELFEIYINDSEYKNIVEHIRTFHLALFKNIKNGSDIIDDDTQTQLYNGFIQIYENLIMLQSLQCGVTSFKIYSKELRTAIQGTNQLLLVLFKQLGIDSKVFNLHEHVSLESTAIEHYSIAKWCCKVQLFIQLLNHAIKFCSSSNKLFYVLRDLEKIKYGYDAKEQLITFNIVKTDSSELNVTHDLRQMRFIYPKIDNLQGNSEKCNSAIKSQGGVT
;
A
#
# COMPACT_ATOMS: atom_id res chain seq x y z
N MET A 1 -19.14 -4.26 -11.19
CA MET A 1 -18.82 -3.20 -12.18
C MET A 1 -19.88 -3.22 -13.27
N SER A 2 -20.80 -2.27 -13.25
CA SER A 2 -21.77 -2.12 -14.33
C SER A 2 -21.02 -1.83 -15.62
N LYS A 3 -21.23 -2.64 -16.66
CA LYS A 3 -20.82 -2.31 -18.02
C LYS A 3 -21.65 -1.11 -18.49
N THR A 4 -21.31 0.09 -18.02
CA THR A 4 -21.74 1.29 -18.72
C THR A 4 -21.12 1.20 -20.11
N LYS A 5 -21.97 1.21 -21.12
CA LYS A 5 -21.56 1.14 -22.52
C LYS A 5 -20.72 2.39 -22.81
N GLU A 6 -19.41 2.29 -22.66
CA GLU A 6 -18.49 3.38 -23.00
C GLU A 6 -18.60 3.61 -24.51
N TRP A 7 -19.15 4.77 -24.89
CA TRP A 7 -19.32 5.18 -26.29
C TRP A 7 -17.99 5.24 -27.04
N PHE A 8 -16.88 5.35 -26.30
CA PHE A 8 -15.52 5.37 -26.79
C PHE A 8 -14.73 4.23 -26.14
N ASP A 9 -14.94 3.01 -26.63
CA ASP A 9 -14.18 1.85 -26.20
C ASP A 9 -12.79 1.84 -26.87
N PRO A 10 -11.69 2.04 -26.13
CA PRO A 10 -10.34 2.04 -26.69
C PRO A 10 -9.82 0.65 -27.08
N SER A 11 -10.58 -0.44 -26.86
CA SER A 11 -10.22 -1.76 -27.40
C SER A 11 -10.59 -1.94 -28.87
N LYS A 12 -11.40 -1.03 -29.42
CA LYS A 12 -11.85 -1.04 -30.81
C LYS A 12 -11.13 0.01 -31.63
N SER A 13 -11.03 -0.20 -32.95
CA SER A 13 -10.57 0.85 -33.86
C SER A 13 -11.55 2.02 -33.84
N PHE A 14 -11.04 3.23 -34.08
CA PHE A 14 -11.84 4.46 -34.12
C PHE A 14 -13.04 4.36 -35.07
N PHE A 15 -12.85 3.77 -36.25
CA PHE A 15 -13.90 3.59 -37.26
C PHE A 15 -14.89 2.47 -36.94
N ASP A 16 -14.62 1.65 -35.94
CA ASP A 16 -15.57 0.62 -35.47
C ASP A 16 -16.51 1.16 -34.37
N LEU A 17 -16.30 2.41 -33.95
CA LEU A 17 -17.13 3.03 -32.93
C LEU A 17 -18.51 3.39 -33.50
N PRO A 18 -19.60 2.93 -32.88
CA PRO A 18 -20.94 3.20 -33.38
C PRO A 18 -21.26 4.70 -33.39
N ILE A 19 -20.71 5.48 -32.44
CA ILE A 19 -20.93 6.92 -32.37
C ILE A 19 -20.47 7.64 -33.64
N VAL A 20 -19.36 7.21 -34.26
CA VAL A 20 -18.84 7.79 -35.50
C VAL A 20 -19.84 7.58 -36.62
N TRP A 21 -20.33 6.36 -36.79
CA TRP A 21 -21.32 6.03 -37.83
C TRP A 21 -22.67 6.70 -37.61
N TRP A 22 -23.13 6.83 -36.36
CA TRP A 22 -24.35 7.59 -36.05
C TRP A 22 -24.19 9.05 -36.43
N THR A 23 -23.06 9.69 -36.11
CA THR A 23 -22.80 11.08 -36.46
C THR A 23 -22.69 11.29 -37.97
N VAL A 24 -21.97 10.41 -38.68
CA VAL A 24 -21.88 10.43 -40.15
C VAL A 24 -23.26 10.24 -40.78
N GLY A 25 -24.06 9.30 -40.27
CA GLY A 25 -25.42 9.04 -40.74
C GLY A 25 -26.37 10.21 -40.53
N ILE A 26 -26.32 10.87 -39.36
CA ILE A 26 -27.17 12.04 -39.06
C ILE A 26 -26.80 13.23 -39.93
N ILE A 27 -25.52 13.61 -39.99
CA ILE A 27 -25.09 14.77 -40.80
C ILE A 27 -25.27 14.48 -42.28
N GLY A 28 -24.96 13.25 -42.72
CA GLY A 28 -25.22 12.80 -44.09
C GLY A 28 -26.71 12.81 -44.44
N GLY A 29 -27.58 12.40 -43.52
CA GLY A 29 -29.03 12.46 -43.71
C GLY A 29 -29.53 13.90 -43.85
N VAL A 30 -29.05 14.82 -43.02
CA VAL A 30 -29.37 16.26 -43.14
C VAL A 30 -28.89 16.81 -44.48
N PHE A 31 -27.67 16.46 -44.90
CA PHE A 31 -27.15 16.83 -46.22
C PHE A 31 -28.06 16.35 -47.35
N VAL A 32 -28.48 15.07 -47.34
CA VAL A 32 -29.36 14.50 -48.37
C VAL A 32 -30.72 15.21 -48.40
N VAL A 33 -31.32 15.47 -47.24
CA VAL A 33 -32.62 16.17 -47.17
C VAL A 33 -32.53 17.57 -47.77
N ILE A 34 -31.47 18.33 -47.44
CA ILE A 34 -31.27 19.68 -47.99
C ILE A 34 -31.00 19.61 -49.50
N ALA A 35 -30.12 18.71 -49.94
CA ALA A 35 -29.78 18.51 -51.35
C ALA A 35 -31.00 18.14 -52.19
N VAL A 36 -31.81 17.17 -51.74
CA VAL A 36 -33.04 16.76 -52.43
C VAL A 36 -34.06 17.90 -52.47
N SER A 37 -34.18 18.69 -51.40
CA SER A 37 -35.07 19.85 -51.37
C SER A 37 -34.66 20.90 -52.41
N ILE A 38 -33.36 21.19 -52.55
CA ILE A 38 -32.83 22.09 -53.58
C ILE A 38 -33.18 21.55 -54.97
N ILE A 39 -32.88 20.28 -55.25
CA ILE A 39 -33.13 19.66 -56.55
C ILE A 39 -34.62 19.67 -56.90
N TYR A 40 -35.50 19.36 -55.95
CA TYR A 40 -36.93 19.26 -56.19
C TYR A 40 -37.57 20.61 -56.51
N HIS A 41 -37.08 21.70 -55.89
CA HIS A 41 -37.63 23.04 -56.10
C HIS A 41 -36.89 23.82 -57.20
N GLY A 42 -35.71 23.38 -57.61
CA GLY A 42 -34.93 23.99 -58.68
C GLY A 42 -35.18 23.32 -60.03
N ASN A 43 -35.30 24.13 -61.09
CA ASN A 43 -35.40 23.63 -62.47
C ASN A 43 -34.01 23.28 -63.01
N TYR A 44 -33.41 22.20 -62.50
CA TYR A 44 -32.07 21.77 -62.90
C TYR A 44 -32.10 20.87 -64.14
N SER A 45 -31.24 21.18 -65.10
CA SER A 45 -30.88 20.30 -66.22
C SER A 45 -29.40 19.93 -66.13
N PHE A 46 -29.03 18.73 -66.55
CA PHE A 46 -27.63 18.33 -66.58
C PHE A 46 -26.86 19.17 -67.61
N ASP A 47 -25.93 19.98 -67.12
CA ASP A 47 -25.00 20.75 -67.95
C ASP A 47 -23.56 20.49 -67.47
N GLY A 48 -22.77 19.85 -68.32
CA GLY A 48 -21.35 19.56 -68.07
C GLY A 48 -20.42 20.72 -68.37
N SER A 49 -20.94 21.89 -68.75
CA SER A 49 -20.15 23.09 -68.99
C SER A 49 -19.54 23.67 -67.71
N ALA A 50 -18.53 24.51 -67.85
CA ALA A 50 -17.96 25.26 -66.73
C ALA A 50 -19.00 26.16 -66.02
N ALA A 51 -20.00 26.66 -66.76
CA ALA A 51 -21.08 27.45 -66.18
C ALA A 51 -22.01 26.58 -65.30
N GLY A 52 -22.36 25.38 -65.77
CA GLY A 52 -23.12 24.40 -64.99
C GLY A 52 -22.42 23.99 -63.70
N PHE A 53 -21.11 23.76 -63.74
CA PHE A 53 -20.33 23.45 -62.54
C PHE A 53 -20.31 24.62 -61.53
N ASN A 54 -20.13 25.86 -62.00
CA ASN A 54 -20.17 27.03 -61.12
C ASN A 54 -21.54 27.22 -60.46
N LEU A 55 -22.63 26.95 -61.19
CA LEU A 55 -23.98 26.97 -60.63
C LEU A 55 -24.17 25.87 -59.58
N PHE A 56 -23.68 24.65 -59.84
CA PHE A 56 -23.69 23.56 -58.86
C PHE A 56 -22.96 23.94 -57.58
N VAL A 57 -21.72 24.43 -57.67
CA VAL A 57 -20.95 24.84 -56.48
C VAL A 57 -21.66 25.95 -55.72
N LYS A 58 -22.25 26.92 -56.42
CA LYS A 58 -22.98 28.03 -55.80
C LYS A 58 -24.22 27.55 -55.05
N ASP A 59 -25.03 26.70 -55.67
CA ASP A 59 -26.31 26.26 -55.10
C ASP A 59 -26.12 25.18 -54.02
N PHE A 60 -25.10 24.32 -54.16
CA PHE A 60 -24.78 23.27 -53.18
C PHE A 60 -23.75 23.70 -52.12
N ALA A 61 -23.31 24.95 -52.12
CA ALA A 61 -22.36 25.47 -51.13
C ALA A 61 -22.83 25.24 -49.69
N PHE A 62 -24.13 25.46 -49.42
CA PHE A 62 -24.68 25.28 -48.08
C PHE A 62 -24.73 23.79 -47.63
N PRO A 63 -25.32 22.86 -48.41
CA PRO A 63 -25.22 21.42 -48.12
C PRO A 63 -23.78 20.94 -47.92
N LEU A 64 -22.86 21.33 -48.81
CA LEU A 64 -21.45 20.97 -48.70
C LEU A 64 -20.82 21.55 -47.43
N GLY A 65 -21.21 22.76 -47.03
CA GLY A 65 -20.87 23.37 -45.75
C GLY A 65 -21.32 22.53 -44.56
N VAL A 66 -22.56 22.04 -44.56
CA VAL A 66 -23.07 21.12 -43.52
C VAL A 66 -22.25 19.82 -43.48
N LEU A 67 -21.96 19.24 -44.65
CA LEU A 67 -21.15 18.02 -44.74
C LEU A 67 -19.72 18.27 -44.22
N SER A 68 -19.16 19.46 -44.45
CA SER A 68 -17.82 19.83 -43.98
C SER A 68 -17.68 19.84 -42.45
N LEU A 69 -18.80 20.00 -41.70
CA LEU A 69 -18.81 19.89 -40.23
C LEU A 69 -18.39 18.51 -39.72
N LEU A 70 -18.47 17.47 -40.56
CA LEU A 70 -17.93 16.15 -40.19
C LEU A 70 -16.43 16.20 -39.88
N ILE A 71 -15.66 17.05 -40.57
CA ILE A 71 -14.21 17.13 -40.38
C ILE A 71 -13.84 17.50 -38.93
N PRO A 72 -14.26 18.66 -38.39
CA PRO A 72 -13.93 19.02 -37.00
C PRO A 72 -14.56 18.08 -35.97
N ILE A 73 -15.78 17.56 -36.22
CA ILE A 73 -16.45 16.65 -35.27
C ILE A 73 -15.71 15.31 -35.17
N ILE A 74 -15.36 14.70 -36.31
CA ILE A 74 -14.59 13.46 -36.35
C ILE A 74 -13.20 13.67 -35.76
N ALA A 75 -12.57 14.83 -36.01
CA ALA A 75 -11.28 15.17 -35.41
C ALA A 75 -11.34 15.20 -33.87
N VAL A 76 -12.38 15.81 -33.28
CA VAL A 76 -12.60 15.82 -31.83
C VAL A 76 -12.83 14.40 -31.29
N PHE A 77 -13.65 13.59 -31.97
CA PHE A 77 -13.87 12.21 -31.57
C PHE A 77 -12.59 11.36 -31.63
N ALA A 78 -11.77 11.55 -32.65
CA ALA A 78 -10.49 10.86 -32.79
C ALA A 78 -9.52 11.26 -31.67
N ALA A 79 -9.46 12.55 -31.32
CA ALA A 79 -8.67 13.04 -30.20
C ALA A 79 -9.12 12.43 -28.86
N GLN A 80 -10.44 12.40 -28.60
CA GLN A 80 -11.00 11.79 -27.40
C GLN A 80 -10.69 10.29 -27.33
N HIS A 81 -10.86 9.57 -28.44
CA HIS A 81 -10.56 8.14 -28.50
C HIS A 81 -9.09 7.84 -28.20
N ARG A 82 -8.16 8.63 -28.76
CA ARG A 82 -6.72 8.53 -28.43
C ARG A 82 -6.45 8.79 -26.96
N SER A 83 -7.11 9.77 -26.34
CA SER A 83 -6.99 10.03 -24.90
C SER A 83 -7.41 8.81 -24.08
N ASN A 84 -8.55 8.18 -24.41
CA ASN A 84 -9.01 6.97 -23.74
C ASN A 84 -8.05 5.78 -23.91
N ILE A 85 -7.45 5.62 -25.10
CA ILE A 85 -6.40 4.60 -25.34
C ILE A 85 -5.21 4.85 -24.41
N SER A 86 -4.69 6.07 -24.37
CA SER A 86 -3.55 6.42 -23.51
C SER A 86 -3.87 6.19 -22.03
N ILE A 87 -5.07 6.52 -21.57
CA ILE A 87 -5.49 6.25 -20.18
C ILE A 87 -5.47 4.75 -19.88
N LYS A 88 -6.01 3.91 -20.77
CA LYS A 88 -5.96 2.44 -20.57
C LYS A 88 -4.53 1.92 -20.57
N GLN A 89 -3.68 2.39 -21.48
CA GLN A 89 -2.26 2.01 -21.51
C GLN A 89 -1.53 2.43 -20.23
N ILE A 90 -1.78 3.64 -19.72
CA ILE A 90 -1.22 4.11 -18.43
C ILE A 90 -1.71 3.20 -17.30
N ASN A 91 -2.99 2.86 -17.25
CA ASN A 91 -3.54 2.00 -16.20
C ASN A 91 -2.92 0.59 -16.24
N GLU A 92 -2.71 0.03 -17.44
CA GLU A 92 -2.03 -1.26 -17.61
C GLU A 92 -0.56 -1.18 -17.20
N ALA A 93 0.14 -0.11 -17.58
CA ALA A 93 1.53 0.14 -17.17
C ALA A 93 1.66 0.31 -15.64
N VAL A 94 0.74 1.03 -15.00
CA VAL A 94 0.68 1.17 -13.53
C VAL A 94 0.48 -0.18 -12.86
N ARG A 95 -0.43 -1.03 -13.36
CA ARG A 95 -0.62 -2.39 -12.82
C ARG A 95 0.63 -3.24 -12.96
N ALA A 96 1.28 -3.22 -14.12
CA ALA A 96 2.52 -3.94 -14.37
C ALA A 96 3.64 -3.44 -13.44
N ASN A 97 3.77 -2.13 -13.29
CA ASN A 97 4.73 -1.50 -12.39
C ASN A 97 4.49 -1.90 -10.93
N ASN A 98 3.26 -1.82 -10.45
CA ASN A 98 2.90 -2.22 -9.09
C ASN A 98 3.18 -3.70 -8.82
N PHE A 99 2.91 -4.58 -9.80
CA PHE A 99 3.27 -5.99 -9.70
C PHE A 99 4.78 -6.21 -9.63
N SER A 100 5.55 -5.51 -10.48
CA SER A 100 7.02 -5.56 -10.46
C SER A 100 7.58 -5.10 -9.11
N ILE A 101 7.07 -3.99 -8.57
CA ILE A 101 7.43 -3.49 -7.23
C ILE A 101 7.13 -4.55 -6.17
N TYR A 102 5.92 -5.13 -6.19
CA TYR A 102 5.54 -6.18 -5.24
C TYR A 102 6.48 -7.39 -5.29
N CYS A 103 6.75 -7.93 -6.48
CA CYS A 103 7.63 -9.08 -6.64
C CYS A 103 9.05 -8.77 -6.17
N LYS A 104 9.59 -7.59 -6.52
CA LYS A 104 10.95 -7.21 -6.14
C LYS A 104 11.07 -6.98 -4.64
N HIS A 105 10.09 -6.32 -4.05
CA HIS A 105 10.04 -6.07 -2.61
C HIS A 105 9.93 -7.38 -1.81
N LEU A 106 9.11 -8.34 -2.29
CA LEU A 106 9.02 -9.67 -1.68
C LEU A 106 10.33 -10.44 -1.78
N GLU A 107 10.99 -10.44 -2.95
CA GLU A 107 12.29 -11.09 -3.15
C GLU A 107 13.36 -10.53 -2.20
N LEU A 108 13.47 -9.19 -2.13
CA LEU A 108 14.43 -8.53 -1.24
C LEU A 108 14.12 -8.81 0.24
N PHE A 109 12.84 -8.83 0.61
CA PHE A 109 12.42 -9.15 1.98
C PHE A 109 12.74 -10.60 2.33
N GLU A 110 12.53 -11.53 1.41
CA GLU A 110 12.86 -12.94 1.60
C GLU A 110 14.37 -13.16 1.78
N ILE A 111 15.21 -12.53 0.96
CA ILE A 111 16.67 -12.56 1.12
C ILE A 111 17.03 -12.00 2.49
N TYR A 112 16.48 -10.84 2.85
CA TYR A 112 16.75 -10.17 4.12
C TYR A 112 16.42 -11.04 5.35
N ILE A 113 15.26 -11.71 5.36
CA ILE A 113 14.87 -12.61 6.46
C ILE A 113 15.69 -13.90 6.46
N ASN A 114 16.00 -14.46 5.28
CA ASN A 114 16.77 -15.70 5.16
C ASN A 114 18.24 -15.54 5.55
N ASP A 115 18.80 -14.34 5.40
CA ASP A 115 20.17 -14.01 5.84
C ASP A 115 20.25 -13.66 7.34
N SER A 116 19.13 -13.73 8.06
CA SER A 116 19.03 -13.45 9.49
C SER A 116 18.93 -14.71 10.35
N GLU A 117 19.15 -14.56 11.66
CA GLU A 117 18.95 -15.65 12.64
C GLU A 117 17.47 -16.10 12.75
N TYR A 118 16.53 -15.33 12.20
CA TYR A 118 15.09 -15.57 12.32
C TYR A 118 14.50 -16.43 11.19
N LYS A 119 15.32 -16.91 10.25
CA LYS A 119 14.89 -17.74 9.11
C LYS A 119 13.95 -18.87 9.50
N ASN A 120 14.24 -19.56 10.59
CA ASN A 120 13.47 -20.74 11.03
C ASN A 120 12.19 -20.38 11.82
N ILE A 121 11.98 -19.10 12.14
CA ILE A 121 10.82 -18.63 12.90
C ILE A 121 9.66 -18.31 11.97
N VAL A 122 9.97 -17.78 10.78
CA VAL A 122 8.97 -17.36 9.78
C VAL A 122 8.75 -18.49 8.77
N GLU A 123 7.77 -19.36 9.03
CA GLU A 123 7.44 -20.47 8.13
C GLU A 123 6.92 -20.00 6.77
N HIS A 124 6.14 -18.90 6.77
CA HIS A 124 5.49 -18.37 5.57
C HIS A 124 5.86 -16.91 5.34
N ILE A 125 7.07 -16.68 4.80
CA ILE A 125 7.63 -15.35 4.52
C ILE A 125 6.65 -14.46 3.73
N ARG A 126 5.95 -15.03 2.74
CA ARG A 126 4.97 -14.29 1.94
C ARG A 126 3.77 -13.80 2.75
N THR A 127 3.26 -14.60 3.67
CA THR A 127 2.14 -14.20 4.53
C THR A 127 2.59 -13.13 5.51
N PHE A 128 3.78 -13.30 6.09
CA PHE A 128 4.40 -12.31 6.97
C PHE A 128 4.63 -10.97 6.27
N HIS A 129 5.15 -11.01 5.05
CA HIS A 129 5.31 -9.84 4.19
C HIS A 129 3.97 -9.15 3.90
N LEU A 130 2.94 -9.89 3.46
CA LEU A 130 1.64 -9.30 3.14
C LEU A 130 0.91 -8.75 4.37
N ALA A 131 1.21 -9.28 5.56
CA ALA A 131 0.65 -8.77 6.79
C ALA A 131 1.27 -7.44 7.23
N LEU A 132 2.59 -7.29 7.03
CA LEU A 132 3.29 -6.03 7.27
C LEU A 132 3.00 -4.99 6.18
N PHE A 133 2.90 -5.42 4.93
CA PHE A 133 2.76 -4.55 3.76
C PHE A 133 1.45 -4.78 3.02
N LYS A 134 0.31 -4.56 3.69
CA LYS A 134 -1.02 -4.84 3.11
C LYS A 134 -1.25 -4.13 1.77
N ASN A 135 -0.68 -2.93 1.59
CA ASN A 135 -0.86 -2.08 0.43
C ASN A 135 0.21 -2.24 -0.68
N ILE A 136 1.13 -3.21 -0.55
CA ILE A 136 2.19 -3.42 -1.55
C ILE A 136 1.67 -3.75 -2.95
N LYS A 137 0.51 -4.43 -3.03
CA LYS A 137 -0.14 -4.74 -4.31
C LYS A 137 -0.61 -3.49 -5.06
N ASN A 138 -0.73 -2.36 -4.36
CA ASN A 138 -1.07 -1.06 -4.92
C ASN A 138 0.18 -0.21 -5.21
N GLY A 139 1.38 -0.77 -5.05
CA GLY A 139 2.66 -0.09 -5.28
C GLY A 139 3.22 0.66 -4.07
N SER A 140 2.62 0.51 -2.88
CA SER A 140 3.11 1.14 -1.65
C SER A 140 3.98 0.17 -0.85
N ASP A 141 5.26 0.50 -0.72
CA ASP A 141 6.28 -0.22 0.05
C ASP A 141 6.31 0.13 1.55
N ILE A 142 5.36 0.95 1.99
CA ILE A 142 5.27 1.44 3.37
C ILE A 142 4.25 0.59 4.14
N ILE A 143 4.55 0.31 5.43
CA ILE A 143 3.59 -0.29 6.37
C ILE A 143 2.41 0.68 6.52
N ASP A 144 1.18 0.19 6.34
CA ASP A 144 -0.01 1.04 6.44
C ASP A 144 -0.24 1.55 7.87
N ASP A 145 -0.80 2.76 7.99
CA ASP A 145 -1.01 3.44 9.28
C ASP A 145 -1.85 2.62 10.27
N ASP A 146 -2.83 1.85 9.77
CA ASP A 146 -3.66 0.96 10.60
C ASP A 146 -2.81 -0.18 11.19
N THR A 147 -2.03 -0.87 10.35
CA THR A 147 -1.08 -1.89 10.82
C THR A 147 -0.04 -1.30 11.77
N GLN A 148 0.51 -0.12 11.50
CA GLN A 148 1.45 0.55 12.41
C GLN A 148 0.80 0.81 13.78
N THR A 149 -0.42 1.34 13.79
CA THR A 149 -1.17 1.66 15.01
C THR A 149 -1.51 0.40 15.80
N GLN A 150 -1.93 -0.67 15.13
CA GLN A 150 -2.22 -1.97 15.76
C GLN A 150 -0.98 -2.57 16.41
N LEU A 151 0.15 -2.59 15.69
CA LEU A 151 1.43 -3.06 16.22
C LEU A 151 1.85 -2.20 17.42
N TYR A 152 1.83 -0.88 17.29
CA TYR A 152 2.20 0.05 18.35
C TYR A 152 1.38 -0.16 19.63
N ASN A 153 0.06 -0.22 19.52
CA ASN A 153 -0.83 -0.44 20.66
C ASN A 153 -0.60 -1.83 21.30
N GLY A 154 -0.39 -2.86 20.47
CA GLY A 154 -0.04 -4.19 20.96
C GLY A 154 1.27 -4.20 21.76
N PHE A 155 2.30 -3.50 21.27
CA PHE A 155 3.58 -3.39 21.96
C PHE A 155 3.52 -2.61 23.26
N ILE A 156 2.74 -1.53 23.32
CA ILE A 156 2.51 -0.79 24.56
C ILE A 156 1.88 -1.71 25.61
N GLN A 157 0.85 -2.48 25.24
CA GLN A 157 0.21 -3.38 26.19
C GLN A 157 1.14 -4.50 26.66
N ILE A 158 1.95 -5.05 25.75
CA ILE A 158 3.00 -6.02 26.13
C ILE A 158 3.98 -5.37 27.12
N TYR A 159 4.41 -4.14 26.85
CA TYR A 159 5.32 -3.39 27.72
C TYR A 159 4.73 -3.12 29.11
N GLU A 160 3.48 -2.66 29.19
CA GLU A 160 2.76 -2.42 30.44
C GLU A 160 2.65 -3.70 31.27
N ASN A 161 2.33 -4.83 30.61
CA ASN A 161 2.30 -6.14 31.27
C ASN A 161 3.69 -6.54 31.79
N LEU A 162 4.77 -6.29 31.02
CA LEU A 162 6.14 -6.58 31.46
C LEU A 162 6.57 -5.70 32.65
N ILE A 163 6.22 -4.41 32.67
CA ILE A 163 6.46 -3.53 33.83
C ILE A 163 5.69 -4.00 35.05
N MET A 164 4.42 -4.40 34.88
CA MET A 164 3.62 -4.95 35.97
C MET A 164 4.27 -6.21 36.54
N LEU A 165 4.79 -7.10 35.69
CA LEU A 165 5.52 -8.29 36.13
C LEU A 165 6.78 -7.91 36.94
N GLN A 166 7.53 -6.89 36.50
CA GLN A 166 8.69 -6.39 37.23
C GLN A 166 8.33 -5.80 38.60
N SER A 167 7.26 -5.00 38.70
CA SER A 167 6.88 -4.34 39.95
C SER A 167 6.40 -5.32 41.01
N LEU A 168 5.71 -6.38 40.60
CA LEU A 168 5.29 -7.46 41.49
C LEU A 168 6.48 -8.18 42.13
N GLN A 169 7.61 -8.23 41.45
CA GLN A 169 8.80 -8.92 41.94
C GLN A 169 9.50 -8.16 43.08
N CYS A 170 9.37 -6.83 43.14
CA CYS A 170 10.03 -6.01 44.16
C CYS A 170 9.23 -5.86 45.47
N GLY A 171 7.95 -6.25 45.50
CA GLY A 171 7.03 -5.78 46.56
C GLY A 171 6.29 -6.84 47.38
N VAL A 172 6.35 -8.13 47.04
CA VAL A 172 5.37 -9.09 47.58
C VAL A 172 5.91 -9.97 48.71
N THR A 173 5.31 -9.82 49.88
CA THR A 173 5.51 -10.67 51.08
C THR A 173 4.58 -11.90 51.12
N SER A 174 3.59 -12.01 50.20
CA SER A 174 2.61 -13.11 50.14
C SER A 174 2.54 -13.77 48.75
N PHE A 175 3.13 -14.96 48.63
CA PHE A 175 3.26 -15.76 47.41
C PHE A 175 1.93 -16.03 46.66
N LYS A 176 0.81 -16.15 47.39
CA LYS A 176 -0.48 -16.54 46.79
C LYS A 176 -1.10 -15.45 45.92
N ILE A 177 -0.99 -14.19 46.33
CA ILE A 177 -1.53 -13.04 45.57
C ILE A 177 -0.67 -12.82 44.31
N TYR A 178 0.65 -12.91 44.46
CA TYR A 178 1.63 -12.82 43.38
C TYR A 178 1.31 -13.77 42.21
N SER A 179 1.06 -15.04 42.51
CA SER A 179 0.79 -16.08 41.48
C SER A 179 -0.44 -15.79 40.60
N LYS A 180 -1.48 -15.15 41.16
CA LYS A 180 -2.73 -14.87 40.43
C LYS A 180 -2.56 -13.70 39.45
N GLU A 181 -1.95 -12.62 39.91
CA GLU A 181 -1.72 -11.42 39.10
C GLU A 181 -0.71 -11.72 37.98
N LEU A 182 0.36 -12.44 38.31
CA LEU A 182 1.34 -12.96 37.35
C LEU A 182 0.67 -13.79 36.25
N ARG A 183 -0.18 -14.76 36.63
CA ARG A 183 -0.92 -15.60 35.66
C ARG A 183 -1.80 -14.75 34.74
N THR A 184 -2.47 -13.74 35.30
CA THR A 184 -3.35 -12.85 34.53
C THR A 184 -2.57 -12.03 33.51
N ALA A 185 -1.42 -11.45 33.90
CA ALA A 185 -0.55 -10.68 33.01
C ALA A 185 0.05 -11.54 31.89
N ILE A 186 0.54 -12.75 32.21
CA ILE A 186 1.06 -13.70 31.22
C ILE A 186 -0.04 -14.12 30.24
N GLN A 187 -1.24 -14.45 30.74
CA GLN A 187 -2.37 -14.84 29.89
C GLN A 187 -2.81 -13.71 28.97
N GLY A 188 -2.94 -12.48 29.49
CA GLY A 188 -3.27 -11.30 28.68
C GLY A 188 -2.23 -11.05 27.58
N THR A 189 -0.95 -11.14 27.92
CA THR A 189 0.14 -10.97 26.94
C THR A 189 0.15 -12.09 25.89
N ASN A 190 -0.08 -13.34 26.28
CA ASN A 190 -0.19 -14.46 25.34
C ASN A 190 -1.36 -14.27 24.38
N GLN A 191 -2.52 -13.81 24.86
CA GLN A 191 -3.66 -13.52 24.00
C GLN A 191 -3.32 -12.42 22.98
N LEU A 192 -2.67 -11.34 23.42
CA LEU A 192 -2.23 -10.26 22.52
C LEU A 192 -1.24 -10.77 21.47
N LEU A 193 -0.22 -11.54 21.88
CA LEU A 193 0.74 -12.14 20.96
C LEU A 193 0.07 -13.07 19.95
N LEU A 194 -0.91 -13.88 20.38
CA LEU A 194 -1.66 -14.74 19.46
C LEU A 194 -2.48 -13.94 18.43
N VAL A 195 -3.08 -12.82 18.84
CA VAL A 195 -3.78 -11.91 17.91
C VAL A 195 -2.79 -11.32 16.91
N LEU A 196 -1.65 -10.81 17.38
CA LEU A 196 -0.60 -10.26 16.52
C LEU A 196 -0.01 -11.32 15.59
N PHE A 197 0.26 -12.53 16.07
CA PHE A 197 0.80 -13.62 15.25
C PHE A 197 -0.19 -14.01 14.16
N LYS A 198 -1.47 -14.14 14.50
CA LYS A 198 -2.52 -14.43 13.51
C LYS A 198 -2.62 -13.33 12.46
N GLN A 199 -2.54 -12.07 12.86
CA GLN A 199 -2.53 -10.93 11.95
C GLN A 199 -1.29 -10.94 11.05
N LEU A 200 -0.13 -11.26 11.63
CA LEU A 200 1.17 -11.34 10.95
C LEU A 200 1.38 -12.65 10.18
N GLY A 201 0.46 -13.62 10.26
CA GLY A 201 0.64 -14.93 9.63
C GLY A 201 1.82 -15.75 10.18
N ILE A 202 2.19 -15.52 11.43
CA ILE A 202 3.22 -16.27 12.16
C ILE A 202 2.55 -17.48 12.83
N ASP A 203 3.11 -18.68 12.67
CA ASP A 203 2.60 -19.86 13.37
C ASP A 203 2.86 -19.73 14.89
N SER A 204 1.79 -19.76 15.68
CA SER A 204 1.87 -19.70 17.13
C SER A 204 2.59 -20.90 17.75
N LYS A 205 2.69 -22.02 17.03
CA LYS A 205 3.43 -23.22 17.46
C LYS A 205 4.92 -22.95 17.63
N VAL A 206 5.51 -22.08 16.82
CA VAL A 206 6.94 -21.75 16.89
C VAL A 206 7.31 -21.19 18.27
N PHE A 207 6.41 -20.41 18.86
CA PHE A 207 6.61 -19.82 20.18
C PHE A 207 6.09 -20.70 21.32
N ASN A 208 5.37 -21.80 21.04
CA ASN A 208 4.77 -22.67 22.05
C ASN A 208 4.12 -21.85 23.19
N LEU A 209 3.30 -20.85 22.85
CA LEU A 209 2.64 -19.97 23.83
C LEU A 209 1.56 -20.70 24.67
N HIS A 210 1.12 -21.87 24.19
CA HIS A 210 0.16 -22.73 24.86
C HIS A 210 0.79 -23.67 25.90
N GLU A 211 2.11 -23.67 26.06
CA GLU A 211 2.78 -24.41 27.12
C GLU A 211 2.25 -23.86 28.46
N HIS A 212 1.31 -24.59 29.07
CA HIS A 212 0.65 -24.18 30.30
C HIS A 212 1.72 -23.93 31.34
N VAL A 213 1.81 -22.68 31.82
CA VAL A 213 2.62 -22.35 32.99
C VAL A 213 1.95 -23.01 34.20
N SER A 214 2.31 -24.26 34.49
CA SER A 214 1.86 -25.00 35.67
C SER A 214 2.58 -24.45 36.89
N LEU A 215 1.96 -23.45 37.52
CA LEU A 215 2.44 -22.77 38.73
C LEU A 215 2.20 -23.65 39.98
N GLU A 216 2.85 -24.82 40.07
CA GLU A 216 2.72 -25.73 41.23
C GLU A 216 3.94 -25.69 42.17
N SER A 217 5.06 -25.08 41.77
CA SER A 217 6.31 -25.02 42.54
C SER A 217 7.13 -23.76 42.24
N THR A 218 7.54 -23.02 43.27
CA THR A 218 8.28 -21.74 43.19
C THR A 218 9.48 -21.74 42.23
N ALA A 219 10.28 -22.82 42.20
CA ALA A 219 11.44 -22.90 41.31
C ALA A 219 11.06 -23.17 39.84
N ILE A 220 9.99 -23.92 39.61
CA ILE A 220 9.45 -24.20 38.26
C ILE A 220 8.84 -22.92 37.66
N GLU A 221 8.29 -22.05 38.50
CA GLU A 221 7.71 -20.76 38.09
C GLU A 221 8.75 -19.81 37.49
N HIS A 222 9.89 -19.61 38.17
CA HIS A 222 10.93 -18.69 37.70
C HIS A 222 11.51 -19.11 36.36
N TYR A 223 11.79 -20.41 36.18
CA TYR A 223 12.27 -20.96 34.92
C TYR A 223 11.24 -20.78 33.79
N SER A 224 9.96 -21.02 34.07
CA SER A 224 8.89 -20.85 33.08
C SER A 224 8.70 -19.38 32.68
N ILE A 225 8.79 -18.43 33.61
CA ILE A 225 8.68 -16.99 33.32
C ILE A 225 9.88 -16.53 32.49
N ALA A 226 11.10 -16.95 32.84
CA ALA A 226 12.29 -16.61 32.07
C ALA A 226 12.19 -17.14 30.62
N LYS A 227 11.80 -18.41 30.44
CA LYS A 227 11.56 -19.01 29.12
C LYS A 227 10.49 -18.25 28.33
N TRP A 228 9.44 -17.79 29.01
CA TRP A 228 8.39 -16.98 28.41
C TRP A 228 8.90 -15.60 27.98
N CYS A 229 9.61 -14.87 28.83
CA CYS A 229 10.22 -13.58 28.50
C CYS A 229 11.16 -13.68 27.29
N CYS A 230 11.98 -14.74 27.21
CA CYS A 230 12.84 -15.00 26.06
C CYS A 230 12.04 -15.14 24.74
N LYS A 231 10.87 -15.80 24.77
CA LYS A 231 10.00 -15.94 23.59
C LYS A 231 9.42 -14.58 23.16
N VAL A 232 8.98 -13.77 24.12
CA VAL A 232 8.48 -12.40 23.84
C VAL A 232 9.59 -11.54 23.24
N GLN A 233 10.80 -11.60 23.81
CA GLN A 233 11.95 -10.85 23.31
C GLN A 233 12.34 -11.27 21.90
N LEU A 234 12.35 -12.58 21.62
CA LEU A 234 12.66 -13.10 20.29
C LEU A 234 11.65 -12.59 19.25
N PHE A 235 10.36 -12.52 19.61
CA PHE A 235 9.34 -11.96 18.74
C PHE A 235 9.55 -10.46 18.49
N ILE A 236 9.84 -9.68 19.53
CA ILE A 236 10.16 -8.24 19.42
C ILE A 236 11.36 -8.03 18.50
N GLN A 237 12.41 -8.84 18.64
CA GLN A 237 13.61 -8.79 17.82
C GLN A 237 13.34 -9.12 16.36
N LEU A 238 12.60 -10.21 16.08
CA LEU A 238 12.15 -10.57 14.74
C LEU A 238 11.39 -9.40 14.10
N LEU A 239 10.41 -8.83 14.82
CA LEU A 239 9.61 -7.75 14.25
C LEU A 239 10.43 -6.48 14.04
N ASN A 240 11.32 -6.13 14.98
CA ASN A 240 12.21 -5.00 14.82
C ASN A 240 13.13 -5.18 13.61
N HIS A 241 13.65 -6.40 13.41
CA HIS A 241 14.42 -6.75 12.23
C HIS A 241 13.58 -6.58 10.96
N ALA A 242 12.39 -7.16 10.91
CA ALA A 242 11.49 -7.02 9.75
C ALA A 242 11.11 -5.55 9.44
N ILE A 243 10.94 -4.70 10.47
CA ILE A 243 10.61 -3.28 10.28
C ILE A 243 11.83 -2.45 9.87
N LYS A 244 13.05 -2.82 10.29
CA LYS A 244 14.30 -2.19 9.82
C LYS A 244 14.45 -2.26 8.31
N PHE A 245 13.90 -3.30 7.67
CA PHE A 245 13.85 -3.42 6.21
C PHE A 245 13.20 -2.20 5.54
N CYS A 246 12.26 -1.51 6.19
CA CYS A 246 11.46 -0.46 5.57
C CYS A 246 12.18 0.87 5.38
N SER A 247 13.40 1.09 5.90
CA SER A 247 14.26 2.29 5.74
C SER A 247 13.68 3.68 6.07
N SER A 248 12.38 3.92 5.98
CA SER A 248 11.72 5.18 6.26
C SER A 248 11.39 5.25 7.75
N SER A 249 11.72 6.37 8.38
CA SER A 249 11.54 6.68 9.81
C SER A 249 10.17 6.25 10.35
N ASN A 250 10.07 5.01 10.82
CA ASN A 250 8.83 4.47 11.34
C ASN A 250 8.79 4.72 12.85
N LYS A 251 7.74 5.35 13.36
CA LYS A 251 7.57 5.58 14.82
C LYS A 251 7.68 4.27 15.61
N LEU A 252 7.25 3.17 14.98
CA LEU A 252 7.34 1.83 15.52
C LEU A 252 8.78 1.37 15.79
N PHE A 253 9.75 1.85 15.00
CA PHE A 253 11.17 1.53 15.18
C PHE A 253 11.69 2.02 16.54
N TYR A 254 11.30 3.22 16.98
CA TYR A 254 11.77 3.76 18.26
C TYR A 254 11.25 2.94 19.45
N VAL A 255 9.95 2.59 19.43
CA VAL A 255 9.32 1.76 20.46
C VAL A 255 9.95 0.38 20.51
N LEU A 256 10.13 -0.26 19.35
CA LEU A 256 10.74 -1.59 19.28
C LEU A 256 12.21 -1.57 19.69
N ARG A 257 12.96 -0.53 19.34
CA ARG A 257 14.35 -0.35 19.77
C ARG A 257 14.45 -0.19 21.30
N ASP A 258 13.51 0.49 21.93
CA ASP A 258 13.50 0.65 23.38
C ASP A 258 13.07 -0.64 24.09
N LEU A 259 12.12 -1.38 23.51
CA LEU A 259 11.78 -2.74 23.96
C LEU A 259 12.95 -3.72 23.82
N GLU A 260 13.72 -3.64 22.73
CA GLU A 260 14.88 -4.49 22.49
C GLU A 260 15.98 -4.29 23.55
N LYS A 261 16.09 -3.08 24.13
CA LYS A 261 17.05 -2.78 25.21
C LYS A 261 16.68 -3.43 26.54
N ILE A 262 15.45 -3.91 26.72
CA ILE A 262 15.04 -4.61 27.93
C ILE A 262 15.81 -5.93 27.99
N LYS A 263 16.90 -5.94 28.76
CA LYS A 263 17.68 -7.14 29.00
C LYS A 263 17.02 -7.93 30.12
N TYR A 264 16.72 -9.19 29.83
CA TYR A 264 16.27 -10.17 30.81
C TYR A 264 17.50 -10.91 31.34
N GLY A 265 17.82 -10.69 32.61
CA GLY A 265 18.79 -11.50 33.34
C GLY A 265 18.06 -12.39 34.34
N TYR A 266 18.36 -13.68 34.36
CA TYR A 266 18.00 -14.54 35.50
C TYR A 266 19.25 -14.72 36.36
N ASP A 267 19.24 -14.13 37.55
CA ASP A 267 20.28 -14.42 38.54
C ASP A 267 19.90 -15.69 39.30
N ALA A 268 20.60 -16.79 39.00
CA ALA A 268 20.37 -18.08 39.63
C ALA A 268 20.69 -18.09 41.14
N LYS A 269 21.53 -17.16 41.63
CA LYS A 269 21.87 -17.03 43.05
C LYS A 269 20.81 -16.27 43.84
N GLU A 270 20.23 -15.24 43.23
CA GLU A 270 19.21 -14.39 43.88
C GLU A 270 17.77 -14.81 43.57
N GLN A 271 17.58 -15.75 42.63
CA GLN A 271 16.27 -16.13 42.08
C GLN A 271 15.49 -14.93 41.51
N LEU A 272 16.19 -13.85 41.18
CA LEU A 272 15.59 -12.63 40.66
C LEU A 272 15.71 -12.60 39.14
N ILE A 273 14.56 -12.49 38.47
CA ILE A 273 14.47 -11.97 37.12
C ILE A 273 14.77 -10.47 37.21
N THR A 274 15.88 -10.00 36.67
CA THR A 274 16.17 -8.57 36.58
C THR A 274 15.74 -8.08 35.21
N PHE A 275 14.78 -7.16 35.21
CA PHE A 275 14.41 -6.39 34.03
C PHE A 275 15.23 -5.10 34.08
N ASN A 276 16.34 -5.08 33.36
CA ASN A 276 17.14 -3.87 33.28
C ASN A 276 16.57 -3.00 32.16
N ILE A 277 15.48 -2.27 32.47
CA ILE A 277 14.98 -1.22 31.60
C ILE A 277 15.97 -0.08 31.71
N VAL A 278 16.84 0.06 30.70
CA VAL A 278 17.68 1.25 30.58
C VAL A 278 16.74 2.44 30.53
N LYS A 279 16.70 3.25 31.58
CA LYS A 279 15.98 4.53 31.57
C LYS A 279 16.61 5.39 30.47
N THR A 280 16.05 5.36 29.28
CA THR A 280 16.23 6.44 28.31
C THR A 280 15.66 7.69 28.97
N ASP A 281 16.43 8.78 28.97
CA ASP A 281 16.04 10.04 29.63
C ASP A 281 14.58 10.36 29.34
N SER A 282 13.79 10.36 30.41
CA SER A 282 12.32 10.43 30.41
C SER A 282 11.75 11.71 29.81
N SER A 283 12.60 12.62 29.31
CA SER A 283 12.21 13.77 28.49
C SER A 283 11.81 13.40 27.06
N GLU A 284 12.25 12.25 26.52
CA GLU A 284 11.85 11.80 25.16
C GLU A 284 10.66 10.82 25.16
N LEU A 285 10.33 10.21 26.31
CA LEU A 285 9.26 9.21 26.43
C LEU A 285 7.91 9.77 26.93
N ASN A 286 7.75 11.10 26.98
CA ASN A 286 6.47 11.76 27.28
C ASN A 286 5.55 11.81 26.03
N VAL A 287 5.43 10.68 25.33
CA VAL A 287 4.70 10.56 24.05
C VAL A 287 3.18 10.72 24.22
N THR A 288 2.66 10.59 25.43
CA THR A 288 1.24 10.85 25.72
C THR A 288 0.90 12.34 25.84
N HIS A 289 1.87 13.21 26.12
CA HIS A 289 1.63 14.65 26.30
C HIS A 289 2.09 15.51 25.10
N ASP A 290 2.99 15.01 24.25
CA ASP A 290 3.59 15.80 23.16
C ASP A 290 2.84 15.69 21.80
N LEU A 291 1.91 14.73 21.66
CA LEU A 291 1.08 14.60 20.46
C LEU A 291 0.02 15.72 20.30
N ARG A 292 -0.22 16.55 21.34
CA ARG A 292 -1.07 17.76 21.23
C ARG A 292 -0.30 19.01 20.81
N GLN A 293 1.03 19.06 20.95
CA GLN A 293 1.82 20.24 20.58
C GLN A 293 2.47 20.13 19.20
N MET A 294 2.69 18.93 18.65
CA MET A 294 3.17 18.74 17.27
C MET A 294 2.09 18.93 16.17
N ARG A 295 1.10 19.81 16.40
CA ARG A 295 0.21 20.33 15.34
C ARG A 295 0.72 21.61 14.71
N PHE A 296 1.74 22.22 15.28
CA PHE A 296 2.40 23.41 14.77
C PHE A 296 3.90 23.16 14.84
N ILE A 297 4.52 23.08 13.68
CA ILE A 297 5.96 23.18 13.35
C ILE A 297 6.28 22.08 12.33
N TYR A 298 6.02 22.40 11.07
CA TYR A 298 6.90 22.04 9.96
C TYR A 298 7.11 23.29 9.12
N PRO A 299 8.36 23.71 8.85
CA PRO A 299 8.61 24.65 7.77
C PRO A 299 8.35 23.93 6.44
N LYS A 300 7.76 24.65 5.49
CA LYS A 300 7.67 24.26 4.08
C LYS A 300 9.02 23.73 3.60
N ILE A 301 9.08 22.47 3.20
CA ILE A 301 10.15 21.94 2.37
C ILE A 301 9.68 22.09 0.92
N ASP A 302 9.85 23.29 0.38
CA ASP A 302 10.00 23.49 -1.05
C ASP A 302 11.45 23.08 -1.38
N ASN A 303 11.62 22.01 -2.16
CA ASN A 303 12.81 21.59 -2.95
C ASN A 303 13.13 20.09 -2.85
N LEU A 304 12.34 19.26 -3.53
CA LEU A 304 12.76 17.94 -4.00
C LEU A 304 12.40 17.72 -5.49
N GLN A 305 12.51 18.77 -6.31
CA GLN A 305 12.47 18.64 -7.79
C GLN A 305 13.85 18.33 -8.41
N GLY A 306 14.95 18.37 -7.64
CA GLY A 306 16.31 18.27 -8.19
C GLY A 306 16.87 16.88 -8.47
N ASN A 307 16.20 15.78 -8.09
CA ASN A 307 16.77 14.43 -8.20
C ASN A 307 16.06 13.49 -9.19
N SER A 308 15.01 13.93 -9.89
CA SER A 308 14.37 13.12 -10.94
C SER A 308 15.12 13.13 -12.28
N GLU A 309 16.03 14.09 -12.51
CA GLU A 309 16.79 14.20 -13.76
C GLU A 309 17.95 13.20 -13.86
N LYS A 310 18.47 12.67 -12.74
CA LYS A 310 19.57 11.71 -12.75
C LYS A 310 19.16 10.26 -13.03
N CYS A 311 17.88 9.90 -12.90
CA CYS A 311 17.39 8.58 -13.30
C CYS A 311 17.04 8.50 -14.80
N ASN A 312 16.74 9.62 -15.46
CA ASN A 312 16.38 9.63 -16.88
C ASN A 312 17.59 9.67 -17.84
N SER A 313 18.81 9.94 -17.34
CA SER A 313 20.03 9.90 -18.16
C SER A 313 20.64 8.50 -18.31
N ALA A 314 20.28 7.55 -17.43
CA ALA A 314 20.78 6.17 -17.51
C ALA A 314 19.99 5.27 -18.48
N ILE A 315 18.76 5.67 -18.86
CA ILE A 315 17.90 4.88 -19.77
C ILE A 315 18.15 5.25 -21.25
N LYS A 316 18.75 6.42 -21.53
CA LYS A 316 19.09 6.83 -22.91
C LYS A 316 20.41 6.29 -23.46
N SER A 317 21.22 5.58 -22.67
CA SER A 317 22.52 5.05 -23.12
C SER A 317 22.54 3.59 -23.58
N GLN A 318 21.39 2.88 -23.56
CA GLN A 318 21.30 1.48 -24.02
C GLN A 318 20.42 1.26 -25.28
N GLY A 319 20.00 2.33 -25.96
CA GLY A 319 19.11 2.25 -27.12
C GLY A 319 19.78 2.53 -28.48
N GLY A 320 20.99 2.03 -28.71
CA GLY A 320 21.67 2.26 -29.99
C GLY A 320 22.56 1.10 -30.41
N VAL A 321 21.97 0.07 -31.04
CA VAL A 321 22.59 -0.74 -32.12
C VAL A 321 21.46 -1.35 -32.98
N THR A 322 21.54 -1.06 -34.29
CA THR A 322 20.83 -1.58 -35.48
C THR A 322 19.34 -1.39 -35.62
#